data_AF-A0A060CID9-F1
#
_entry.id   AF-A0A060CID9-F1
#
_cell.length_a   1.000
_cell.length_b   1.000
_cell.length_c   1.000
_cell.angle_alpha   90.00
_cell.angle_beta   90.00
_cell.angle_gamma   90.00
#
_symmetry.space_group_name_H-M   'P 1'
#
loop_
_entity.id
_entity.type
_entity.pdbx_description
1 polymer ?
#
loop_
_entity_poly.entity_id
_entity_poly.type
_entity_poly.pdbx_seq_one_letter_code
_entity_poly.pdbx_strand_id
1 'polypeptide(L)'
;DFICYWDLIFTAEDNQYRDTSAAAIAVCGLAELLKLLPLTDPMRPAYGNAIELIMRNLRERYFAHAQDGLLREGVYNFGRNMGINEPNLWGDYFYFEALVRLSRVWTPYFC
;
A
#
# COMPACT_ATOMS: atom_id res chain seq x y z
N ASP A 1 12.69 1.22 0.12
CA ASP A 1 11.85 0.54 -0.89
C ASP A 1 10.42 1.11 -0.93
N PHE A 2 10.17 2.29 -0.34
CA PHE A 2 8.88 2.96 -0.35
C PHE A 2 7.74 2.21 0.38
N ILE A 3 8.04 1.11 1.08
CA ILE A 3 7.07 0.42 1.93
C ILE A 3 7.31 0.83 3.38
N CYS A 4 6.26 1.34 4.03
CA CYS A 4 6.34 1.76 5.42
C CYS A 4 6.63 0.58 6.35
N TYR A 5 7.33 0.89 7.44
CA TYR A 5 7.31 0.02 8.62
C TYR A 5 5.92 0.05 9.26
N TRP A 6 5.65 -0.92 10.13
CA TRP A 6 4.39 -0.97 10.88
C TRP A 6 4.18 0.25 11.80
N ASP A 7 5.27 0.91 12.21
CA ASP A 7 5.25 2.23 12.85
C ASP A 7 6.23 3.17 12.13
N LEU A 8 5.84 4.43 11.96
CA LEU A 8 6.60 5.43 11.23
C LEU A 8 7.79 6.00 12.02
N ILE A 9 7.94 5.67 13.30
CA ILE A 9 9.15 6.00 14.06
C ILE A 9 10.39 5.25 13.55
N PHE A 10 10.20 4.12 12.86
CA PHE A 10 11.31 3.26 12.47
C PHE A 10 12.00 3.72 11.19
N THR A 11 13.30 3.48 11.18
CA THR A 11 14.24 3.80 10.11
C THR A 11 14.88 2.53 9.55
N ALA A 12 15.79 2.67 8.59
CA ALA A 12 16.54 1.55 8.03
C ALA A 12 17.40 0.81 9.07
N GLU A 13 17.80 1.52 10.13
CA GLU A 13 18.72 1.02 11.16
C GLU A 13 18.01 0.12 12.19
N ASP A 14 16.69 0.27 12.35
CA ASP A 14 15.91 -0.43 13.37
C ASP A 14 15.55 -1.88 13.00
N ASN A 15 15.69 -2.24 11.71
CA ASN A 15 15.41 -3.58 11.18
C ASN A 15 14.03 -4.15 11.60
N GLN A 16 13.00 -3.31 11.58
CA GLN A 16 11.63 -3.66 12.00
C GLN A 16 10.78 -4.22 10.86
N TYR A 17 9.63 -4.81 11.21
CA TYR A 17 8.68 -5.34 10.23
C TYR A 17 8.02 -4.25 9.39
N ARG A 18 7.78 -4.57 8.13
CA ARG A 18 6.95 -3.76 7.22
C ARG A 18 5.48 -3.93 7.54
N ASP A 19 4.67 -2.99 7.08
CA ASP A 19 3.25 -3.21 6.91
C ASP A 19 2.85 -2.88 5.48
N THR A 20 2.76 -3.91 4.65
CA THR A 20 2.38 -3.77 3.24
C THR A 20 0.93 -3.33 3.07
N SER A 21 0.08 -3.57 4.08
CA SER A 21 -1.32 -3.19 4.04
C SER A 21 -1.50 -1.67 4.12
N ALA A 22 -0.76 -0.99 5.02
CA ALA A 22 -0.72 0.47 5.08
C ALA A 22 -0.23 1.11 3.77
N ALA A 23 0.79 0.52 3.12
CA ALA A 23 1.28 1.02 1.83
C ALA A 23 0.22 0.90 0.72
N ALA A 24 -0.50 -0.23 0.66
CA ALA A 24 -1.58 -0.43 -0.31
C ALA A 24 -2.76 0.55 -0.09
N ILE A 25 -3.14 0.79 1.17
CA ILE A 25 -4.16 1.78 1.54
C ILE A 25 -3.74 3.19 1.12
N ALA A 26 -2.48 3.57 1.38
CA ALA A 26 -1.95 4.87 1.01
C ALA A 26 -2.01 5.10 -0.50
N VAL A 27 -1.72 4.08 -1.32
CA VAL A 27 -1.88 4.17 -2.78
C VAL A 27 -3.32 4.47 -3.19
N CYS A 28 -4.30 3.78 -2.61
CA CYS A 28 -5.72 4.05 -2.91
C CYS A 28 -6.12 5.48 -2.53
N GLY A 29 -5.65 5.98 -1.38
CA GLY A 29 -5.87 7.36 -0.94
C GLY A 29 -5.22 8.39 -1.87
N LEU A 30 -3.98 8.17 -2.29
CA LEU A 30 -3.28 9.04 -3.24
C LEU A 30 -3.96 9.04 -4.62
N ALA A 31 -4.41 7.88 -5.09
CA ALA A 31 -5.14 7.77 -6.36
C ALA A 31 -6.48 8.51 -6.31
N GLU A 32 -7.17 8.48 -5.18
CA GLU A 32 -8.40 9.27 -4.98
C GLU A 32 -8.10 10.77 -4.89
N LEU A 33 -7.06 11.17 -4.15
CA LEU A 33 -6.62 12.55 -4.03
C LEU A 33 -6.32 13.18 -5.40
N LEU A 34 -5.68 12.44 -6.31
CA LEU A 34 -5.37 12.90 -7.67
C LEU A 34 -6.61 13.20 -8.52
N LYS A 35 -7.78 12.62 -8.21
CA LYS A 35 -9.05 12.96 -8.86
C LYS A 35 -9.61 14.29 -8.37
N LEU A 36 -9.34 14.63 -7.11
CA LEU A 36 -9.88 15.82 -6.44
C LEU A 36 -8.99 17.06 -6.63
N LEU A 37 -7.68 16.88 -6.76
CA LEU A 37 -6.74 17.99 -6.93
C LEU A 37 -6.92 18.70 -8.28
N PRO A 38 -6.75 20.04 -8.34
CA PRO A 38 -6.68 20.77 -9.61
C PRO A 38 -5.54 20.23 -10.47
N LEU A 39 -5.69 20.18 -11.80
CA LEU A 39 -4.63 19.69 -12.70
C LEU A 39 -3.32 20.50 -12.61
N THR A 40 -3.39 21.74 -12.13
CA THR A 40 -2.25 22.65 -11.94
C THR A 40 -1.55 22.49 -10.59
N ASP A 41 -2.01 21.59 -9.72
CA ASP A 41 -1.38 21.38 -8.42
C ASP A 41 0.06 20.85 -8.59
N PRO A 42 1.07 21.53 -8.01
CA PRO A 42 2.47 21.20 -8.23
C PRO A 42 2.90 19.86 -7.61
N MET A 43 2.12 19.30 -6.68
CA MET A 43 2.42 18.04 -6.00
C MET A 43 1.87 16.82 -6.74
N ARG A 44 1.01 16.99 -7.75
CA ARG A 44 0.47 15.86 -8.55
C ARG A 44 1.55 14.92 -9.08
N PRO A 45 2.67 15.40 -9.66
CA PRO A 45 3.72 14.51 -10.15
C PRO A 45 4.35 13.70 -9.01
N ALA A 46 4.54 14.31 -7.83
CA ALA A 46 5.10 13.62 -6.67
C ALA A 46 4.17 12.50 -6.17
N TYR A 47 2.86 12.74 -6.10
CA TYR A 47 1.88 11.71 -5.73
C TYR A 47 1.80 10.59 -6.76
N GLY A 48 1.83 10.92 -8.06
CA GLY A 48 1.87 9.92 -9.14
C GLY A 48 3.11 9.03 -9.05
N ASN A 49 4.29 9.63 -8.83
CA ASN A 49 5.54 8.91 -8.64
C ASN A 49 5.51 8.01 -7.39
N ALA A 50 4.93 8.49 -6.28
CA ALA A 50 4.78 7.70 -5.07
C ALA A 50 3.90 6.46 -5.31
N ILE A 51 2.77 6.61 -6.00
CA ILE A 51 1.90 5.50 -6.38
C ILE A 51 2.67 4.47 -7.22
N GLU A 52 3.39 4.91 -8.26
CA GLU A 52 4.14 4.01 -9.12
C GLU A 52 5.20 3.23 -8.33
N LEU A 53 6.00 3.93 -7.51
CA LEU A 53 7.07 3.33 -6.74
C LEU A 53 6.56 2.33 -5.70
N ILE A 54 5.48 2.67 -4.98
CA ILE A 54 4.89 1.76 -4.00
C ILE A 54 4.33 0.52 -4.71
N MET A 55 3.52 0.68 -5.75
CA MET A 55 2.91 -0.45 -6.46
C MET A 55 3.94 -1.36 -7.12
N ARG A 56 5.00 -0.79 -7.68
CA ARG A 56 6.12 -1.55 -8.24
C ARG A 56 6.80 -2.39 -7.17
N ASN A 57 7.14 -1.79 -6.02
CA ASN A 57 7.80 -2.52 -4.94
C ASN A 57 6.86 -3.58 -4.33
N LEU A 58 5.58 -3.29 -4.11
CA LEU A 58 4.59 -4.27 -3.66
C LEU A 58 4.54 -5.49 -4.59
N ARG A 59 4.50 -5.27 -5.91
CA ARG A 59 4.52 -6.36 -6.89
C ARG A 59 5.83 -7.15 -6.89
N GLU A 60 6.97 -6.47 -6.98
CA GLU A 60 8.26 -7.11 -7.21
C GLU A 60 8.82 -7.80 -5.97
N ARG A 61 8.51 -7.26 -4.80
CA ARG A 61 9.08 -7.74 -3.53
C ARG A 61 8.04 -8.42 -2.66
N TYR A 62 6.82 -7.92 -2.57
CA TYR A 62 5.85 -8.32 -1.54
C TYR A 62 4.69 -9.15 -2.07
N PHE A 63 4.64 -9.46 -3.36
CA PHE A 63 3.61 -10.34 -3.90
C PHE A 63 3.85 -11.78 -3.45
N ALA A 64 2.84 -12.42 -2.87
CA ALA A 64 2.90 -13.80 -2.44
C ALA A 64 2.53 -14.74 -3.61
N HIS A 65 3.44 -15.66 -3.96
CA HIS A 65 3.21 -16.62 -5.05
C HIS A 65 2.61 -17.95 -4.59
N ALA A 66 2.77 -18.31 -3.31
CA ALA A 66 2.48 -19.65 -2.79
C ALA A 66 1.93 -19.64 -1.35
N GLN A 67 1.26 -18.55 -0.96
CA GLN A 67 0.59 -18.42 0.34
C GLN A 67 -0.85 -17.99 0.14
N ASP A 68 -1.68 -18.19 1.17
CA ASP A 68 -3.03 -17.64 1.21
C ASP A 68 -2.95 -16.11 1.36
N GLY A 69 -3.19 -15.40 0.27
CA GLY A 69 -3.19 -13.93 0.20
C GLY A 69 -2.35 -13.37 -0.97
N LEU A 70 -2.53 -12.09 -1.28
CA LEU A 70 -1.84 -11.41 -2.38
C LEU A 70 -0.54 -10.75 -1.92
N LEU A 71 -0.53 -10.13 -0.75
CA LEU A 71 0.64 -9.46 -0.18
C LEU A 71 1.16 -10.14 1.08
N ARG A 72 2.48 -10.33 1.17
CA ARG A 72 3.18 -10.77 2.39
C ARG A 72 3.63 -9.56 3.23
N GLU A 73 4.12 -9.83 4.44
CA GLU A 73 4.70 -8.81 5.34
C GLU A 73 3.73 -7.69 5.78
N GLY A 74 2.48 -8.06 6.07
CA GLY A 74 1.54 -7.20 6.79
C GLY A 74 1.69 -7.34 8.31
N VAL A 75 1.27 -6.33 9.05
CA VAL A 75 1.24 -6.36 10.53
C VAL A 75 -0.15 -5.98 11.02
N TYR A 76 -0.81 -6.90 11.72
CA TYR A 76 -2.15 -6.67 12.28
C TYR A 76 -2.11 -6.04 13.67
N ASN A 77 -1.44 -6.69 14.62
CA ASN A 77 -1.32 -6.17 15.98
C ASN A 77 0.00 -6.57 16.61
N PHE A 78 0.98 -5.66 16.50
CA PHE A 78 2.31 -5.87 17.05
C PHE A 78 2.27 -6.01 18.59
N GLY A 79 1.54 -5.14 19.29
CA GLY A 79 1.48 -5.13 20.75
C GLY A 79 0.88 -6.38 21.40
N ARG A 80 0.09 -7.17 20.63
CA ARG A 80 -0.47 -8.45 21.07
C ARG A 80 0.18 -9.66 20.41
N ASN A 81 1.24 -9.45 19.62
CA ASN A 81 1.92 -10.50 18.87
C ASN A 81 0.96 -11.33 17.97
N MET A 82 0.05 -10.64 17.26
CA MET A 82 -0.93 -11.28 16.38
C MET A 82 -0.79 -10.79 14.94
N GLY A 83 -0.75 -11.72 13.98
CA GLY A 83 -0.70 -11.42 12.54
C GLY A 83 0.50 -10.54 12.18
N ILE A 84 1.70 -10.94 12.60
CA ILE A 84 2.95 -10.22 12.29
C ILE A 84 3.63 -10.91 11.14
N ASN A 85 4.02 -10.13 10.13
CA ASN A 85 4.71 -10.61 8.94
C ASN A 85 3.89 -11.62 8.12
N GLU A 86 2.57 -11.42 8.09
CA GLU A 86 1.59 -12.31 7.45
C GLU A 86 0.74 -11.54 6.42
N PRO A 87 0.16 -12.23 5.43
CA PRO A 87 -0.91 -11.64 4.62
C PRO A 87 -2.10 -11.22 5.47
N ASN A 88 -2.77 -10.15 5.06
CA ASN A 88 -4.01 -9.73 5.68
C ASN A 88 -5.06 -9.31 4.64
N LEU A 89 -6.32 -9.58 4.95
CA LEU A 89 -7.41 -9.46 3.98
C LEU A 89 -7.62 -8.01 3.50
N TRP A 90 -7.42 -7.03 4.38
CA TRP A 90 -7.56 -5.62 4.01
C TRP A 90 -6.40 -5.16 3.11
N GLY A 91 -5.16 -5.61 3.35
CA GLY A 91 -4.03 -5.34 2.48
C GLY A 91 -4.26 -5.88 1.07
N ASP A 92 -4.77 -7.11 0.96
CA ASP A 92 -5.11 -7.72 -0.32
C ASP A 92 -6.24 -6.97 -1.05
N TYR A 93 -7.29 -6.59 -0.31
CA TYR A 93 -8.39 -5.80 -0.84
C TYR A 93 -7.89 -4.47 -1.42
N PHE A 94 -7.12 -3.70 -0.66
CA PHE A 94 -6.62 -2.39 -1.10
C PHE A 94 -5.56 -2.50 -2.18
N TYR A 95 -4.75 -3.57 -2.19
CA TYR A 95 -3.83 -3.84 -3.28
C TYR A 95 -4.57 -4.09 -4.60
N PHE A 96 -5.61 -4.93 -4.55
CA PHE A 96 -6.44 -5.20 -5.72
C PHE A 96 -7.24 -3.96 -6.16
N GLU A 97 -7.77 -3.19 -5.21
CA GLU A 97 -8.42 -1.91 -5.49
C GLU A 97 -7.46 -0.94 -6.20
N ALA A 98 -6.22 -0.83 -5.75
CA ALA A 98 -5.20 -0.01 -6.40
C ALA A 98 -4.95 -0.47 -7.85
N LEU A 99 -4.82 -1.77 -8.10
CA LEU A 99 -4.69 -2.31 -9.46
C LEU A 99 -5.90 -1.97 -10.34
N VAL A 100 -7.11 -2.04 -9.79
CA VAL A 100 -8.34 -1.68 -10.50
C VAL A 100 -8.36 -0.18 -10.83
N ARG A 101 -8.04 0.69 -9.86
CA ARG A 101 -7.96 2.16 -10.05
C ARG A 101 -6.94 2.56 -11.11
N LEU A 102 -5.82 1.83 -11.20
CA LEU A 102 -4.74 2.11 -12.16
C LEU A 102 -4.98 1.53 -13.55
N SER A 103 -5.87 0.55 -13.69
CA SER A 103 -6.16 -0.11 -14.98
C SER A 103 -7.41 0.44 -15.67
N ARG A 104 -8.34 1.06 -14.94
CA ARG A 104 -9.58 1.61 -15.50
C ARG A 104 -10.19 2.70 -14.63
N VAL A 105 -11.10 3.48 -15.22
CA VAL A 105 -12.00 4.34 -14.45
C VAL A 105 -12.89 3.46 -13.59
N TRP A 106 -12.86 3.68 -12.28
CA TRP A 106 -13.59 2.88 -11.31
C TRP A 106 -14.28 3.78 -10.27
N THR A 107 -15.54 3.47 -10.01
CA THR A 107 -16.34 4.06 -8.94
C THR A 107 -16.17 3.20 -7.68
N PRO A 108 -15.64 3.75 -6.58
CA PRO A 108 -15.44 2.98 -5.37
C PRO A 108 -16.74 2.52 -4.72
N TYR A 109 -16.72 1.38 -4.03
CA TYR A 109 -17.90 0.86 -3.32
C TYR A 109 -18.35 1.70 -2.12
N PHE A 110 -17.50 2.63 -1.67
CA PHE A 110 -17.75 3.52 -0.54
C PHE A 110 -18.19 4.94 -0.97
N CYS A 111 -18.41 5.14 -2.27
CA CYS A 111 -18.86 6.41 -2.86
C CYS A 111 -20.31 6.36 -3.32
#